data_AF-A0A7Z3CA97-F1
#
_entry.id   AF-A0A7Z3CA97-F1
#
_cell.length_a   1.000
_cell.length_b   1.000
_cell.length_c   1.000
_cell.angle_alpha   90.00
_cell.angle_beta   90.00
_cell.angle_gamma   90.00
#
_symmetry.space_group_name_H-M   'P 1'
#
loop_
_entity.id
_entity.type
_entity.pdbx_description
1 polymer ?
#
loop_
_entity_poly.entity_id
_entity_poly.type
_entity_poly.pdbx_seq_one_letter_code
_entity_poly.pdbx_strand_id
1 'polypeptide(L)'
;MYKDIQLSVPQSCFTWVFAFCTALLSPTVFAQESTCEFHDVQSTLEVVSCLNEGAVEVLKLSPRNHPAYESDIDRLSTFIVRGNDLNEVKKMVGVSALSSPYNLLVKLPNAEGIMHFDQLPESATKKLAMPGWVLMDARDVVYERQGGGEGFGLVCSTHEKATGSEYVVVTQCNGFYEEDIARLKDLLGVIDAHSAQ
;
A
#
# COMPACT_ATOMS: atom_id res chain seq x y z
N MET A 1 59.60 -67.96 -37.46
CA MET A 1 60.40 -66.95 -38.19
C MET A 1 60.51 -65.72 -37.29
N TYR A 2 61.72 -65.24 -37.07
CA TYR A 2 62.16 -64.23 -36.08
C TYR A 2 61.54 -62.83 -36.23
N LYS A 3 61.15 -62.16 -35.12
CA LYS A 3 61.67 -60.86 -34.61
C LYS A 3 60.71 -60.19 -33.57
N ASP A 4 61.22 -60.00 -32.34
CA ASP A 4 61.40 -58.74 -31.57
C ASP A 4 60.38 -57.59 -31.72
N ILE A 5 60.00 -56.74 -30.74
CA ILE A 5 60.08 -56.60 -29.27
C ILE A 5 59.44 -55.20 -28.95
N GLN A 6 58.72 -55.10 -27.81
CA GLN A 6 58.54 -53.93 -26.90
C GLN A 6 57.58 -52.74 -27.11
N LEU A 7 56.85 -52.46 -25.99
CA LEU A 7 56.43 -51.20 -25.31
C LEU A 7 55.60 -50.15 -26.10
N SER A 8 54.59 -49.42 -25.60
CA SER A 8 54.02 -49.16 -24.26
C SER A 8 52.69 -48.37 -24.42
N VAL A 9 51.62 -48.77 -23.70
CA VAL A 9 50.64 -48.02 -22.84
C VAL A 9 50.45 -46.48 -23.09
N PRO A 10 49.28 -45.81 -22.88
CA PRO A 10 48.08 -46.21 -22.10
C PRO A 10 46.66 -45.85 -22.64
N GLN A 11 45.66 -46.48 -21.98
CA GLN A 11 44.43 -45.94 -21.34
C GLN A 11 43.54 -44.91 -22.08
N SER A 12 42.21 -44.94 -21.96
CA SER A 12 41.31 -45.79 -21.18
C SER A 12 39.88 -45.56 -21.63
N CYS A 13 39.13 -46.66 -21.52
CA CYS A 13 37.70 -46.85 -21.69
C CYS A 13 36.78 -45.69 -21.28
N PHE A 14 35.83 -45.42 -22.18
CA PHE A 14 34.56 -44.78 -21.90
C PHE A 14 33.74 -45.61 -20.90
N THR A 15 33.41 -45.01 -19.77
CA THR A 15 32.34 -45.48 -18.87
C THR A 15 31.39 -44.34 -18.55
N TRP A 16 30.12 -44.69 -18.53
CA TRP A 16 28.96 -43.83 -18.44
C TRP A 16 28.90 -43.10 -17.09
N VAL A 17 28.59 -41.79 -17.12
CA VAL A 17 28.32 -41.00 -15.91
C VAL A 17 26.80 -40.83 -15.78
N PHE A 18 26.28 -41.45 -14.72
CA PHE A 18 24.93 -41.25 -14.20
C PHE A 18 24.74 -39.84 -13.65
N ALA A 19 23.48 -39.39 -13.72
CA ALA A 19 22.99 -38.04 -13.46
C ALA A 19 23.46 -37.41 -12.14
N PHE A 20 24.02 -36.20 -12.25
CA PHE A 20 24.08 -35.23 -11.16
C PHE A 20 22.76 -34.44 -11.14
N CYS A 21 21.88 -34.73 -10.18
CA CYS A 21 20.84 -33.79 -9.78
C CYS A 21 21.50 -32.63 -9.03
N THR A 22 21.90 -31.58 -9.75
CA THR A 22 22.16 -30.28 -9.13
C THR A 22 20.81 -29.72 -8.66
N ALA A 23 20.52 -29.90 -7.38
CA ALA A 23 19.51 -29.11 -6.70
C ALA A 23 19.95 -27.64 -6.79
N LEU A 24 19.38 -26.91 -7.74
CA LEU A 24 19.40 -25.45 -7.74
C LEU A 24 18.63 -25.01 -6.49
N LEU A 25 19.38 -24.76 -5.43
CA LEU A 25 18.92 -23.99 -4.28
C LEU A 25 18.63 -22.58 -4.81
N SER A 26 17.40 -22.36 -5.25
CA SER A 26 16.87 -21.02 -5.45
C SER A 26 17.09 -20.27 -4.14
N PRO A 27 17.79 -19.12 -4.13
CA PRO A 27 17.74 -18.26 -2.97
C PRO A 27 16.28 -17.86 -2.82
N THR A 28 15.63 -18.35 -1.77
CA THR A 28 14.43 -17.72 -1.25
C THR A 28 14.84 -16.31 -0.89
N VAL A 29 14.51 -15.36 -1.78
CA VAL A 29 14.51 -13.95 -1.45
C VAL A 29 13.48 -13.82 -0.34
N PHE A 30 13.95 -13.91 0.90
CA PHE A 30 13.17 -13.47 2.04
C PHE A 30 12.97 -11.98 1.80
N ALA A 31 11.74 -11.60 1.45
CA ALA A 31 11.30 -10.22 1.59
C ALA A 31 11.61 -9.85 3.04
N GLN A 32 12.60 -8.96 3.22
CA GLN A 32 12.98 -8.49 4.53
C GLN A 32 11.76 -7.77 5.08
N GLU A 33 11.15 -8.36 6.10
CA GLU A 33 10.03 -7.78 6.84
C GLU A 33 10.56 -6.49 7.47
N SER A 34 10.40 -5.38 6.75
CA SER A 34 10.79 -4.07 7.26
C SER A 34 9.81 -3.69 8.36
N THR A 35 10.32 -3.51 9.57
CA THR A 35 9.56 -2.92 10.66
C THR A 35 9.47 -1.42 10.41
N CYS A 36 8.39 -0.94 9.79
CA CYS A 36 8.05 0.48 9.81
C CYS A 36 7.78 0.84 11.28
N GLU A 37 8.59 1.72 11.86
CA GLU A 37 8.30 2.28 13.19
C GLU A 37 7.20 3.33 13.06
N PHE A 38 5.95 2.90 13.16
CA PHE A 38 4.83 3.79 13.46
C PHE A 38 4.31 3.41 14.85
N HIS A 39 4.95 3.94 15.87
CA HIS A 39 4.61 3.67 17.28
C HIS A 39 3.42 4.48 17.77
N ASP A 40 3.05 5.52 17.03
CA ASP A 40 2.02 6.48 17.42
C ASP A 40 0.67 6.14 16.80
N VAL A 41 0.35 4.86 16.95
CA VAL A 41 -0.91 4.31 16.55
C VAL A 41 -1.99 4.93 17.44
N GLN A 42 -2.77 5.86 16.90
CA GLN A 42 -4.03 6.27 17.51
C GLN A 42 -4.77 5.03 18.00
N SER A 43 -5.44 5.10 19.15
CA SER A 43 -6.15 3.97 19.77
C SER A 43 -7.18 3.29 18.85
N THR A 44 -7.49 3.89 17.71
CA THR A 44 -8.47 3.51 16.70
C THR A 44 -7.89 2.89 15.43
N LEU A 45 -6.59 2.95 15.16
CA LEU A 45 -5.95 2.37 13.96
C LEU A 45 -4.93 1.31 14.34
N GLU A 46 -4.50 0.44 13.45
CA GLU A 46 -3.40 -0.51 13.67
C GLU A 46 -2.60 -0.73 12.40
N VAL A 47 -1.28 -0.89 12.54
CA VAL A 47 -0.42 -1.22 11.41
C VAL A 47 -0.66 -2.67 11.03
N VAL A 48 -1.20 -2.89 9.83
CA VAL A 48 -1.48 -4.24 9.29
C VAL A 48 -0.42 -4.70 8.30
N SER A 49 0.26 -3.77 7.62
CA SER A 49 1.41 -4.10 6.79
C SER A 49 2.31 -2.88 6.59
N CYS A 50 3.59 -3.16 6.42
CA CYS A 50 4.62 -2.20 6.03
C CYS A 50 5.37 -2.79 4.84
N LEU A 51 5.48 -2.03 3.76
CA LEU A 51 6.15 -2.46 2.54
C LEU A 51 7.12 -1.37 2.09
N ASN A 52 8.33 -1.78 1.71
CA ASN A 52 9.27 -0.91 1.02
C ASN A 52 9.29 -1.28 -0.46
N GLU A 53 8.83 -0.38 -1.31
CA GLU A 53 8.89 -0.49 -2.77
C GLU A 53 9.94 0.48 -3.30
N GLY A 54 11.17 -0.01 -3.43
CA GLY A 54 12.31 0.84 -3.79
C GLY A 54 12.67 1.80 -2.66
N ALA A 55 12.60 3.10 -2.93
CA ALA A 55 12.85 4.17 -1.95
C ALA A 55 11.56 4.70 -1.29
N VAL A 56 10.41 4.06 -1.55
CA VAL A 56 9.11 4.45 -1.03
C VAL A 56 8.65 3.45 0.02
N GLU A 57 8.33 3.95 1.20
CA GLU A 57 7.73 3.21 2.30
C GLU A 57 6.20 3.35 2.22
N VAL A 58 5.47 2.23 2.34
CA VAL A 58 4.01 2.18 2.33
C VAL A 58 3.54 1.49 3.60
N LEU A 59 2.93 2.25 4.50
CA LEU A 59 2.25 1.76 5.68
C LEU A 59 0.76 1.64 5.38
N LYS A 60 0.22 0.45 5.63
CA LYS A 60 -1.21 0.19 5.63
C LYS A 60 -1.70 0.13 7.07
N LEU A 61 -2.66 0.97 7.38
CA LEU A 61 -3.36 1.03 8.65
C LEU A 61 -4.79 0.52 8.44
N SER A 62 -5.29 -0.28 9.37
CA SER A 62 -6.71 -0.63 9.45
C SER A 62 -7.29 -0.08 10.75
N PRO A 63 -8.62 0.14 10.85
CA PRO A 63 -9.25 0.44 12.13
C PRO A 63 -8.92 -0.62 13.20
N ARG A 64 -9.15 -0.35 14.49
CA ARG A 64 -9.03 -1.31 15.59
C ARG A 64 -10.41 -1.74 16.08
N ASN A 65 -10.47 -2.91 16.71
CA ASN A 65 -11.63 -3.39 17.50
C ASN A 65 -12.94 -3.50 16.70
N HIS A 66 -12.84 -4.02 15.48
CA HIS A 66 -13.99 -4.25 14.61
C HIS A 66 -14.93 -5.32 15.18
N PRO A 67 -16.21 -5.01 15.43
CA PRO A 67 -17.24 -6.01 15.64
C PRO A 67 -17.37 -6.93 14.43
N ALA A 68 -17.83 -8.17 14.64
CA ALA A 68 -17.99 -9.14 13.57
C ALA A 68 -19.07 -8.78 12.52
N TYR A 69 -19.88 -7.75 12.77
CA TYR A 69 -21.01 -7.34 11.92
C TYR A 69 -20.72 -6.13 11.01
N GLU A 70 -19.51 -5.58 11.07
CA GLU A 70 -19.10 -4.45 10.22
C GLU A 70 -19.00 -4.83 8.75
N SER A 71 -19.35 -3.89 7.88
CA SER A 71 -19.27 -4.03 6.43
C SER A 71 -17.81 -3.89 5.95
N ASP A 72 -17.53 -4.33 4.72
CA ASP A 72 -16.21 -4.13 4.10
C ASP A 72 -15.84 -2.64 3.98
N ILE A 73 -16.85 -1.76 3.99
CA ILE A 73 -16.68 -0.31 3.96
C ILE A 73 -16.13 0.20 5.30
N ASP A 74 -16.61 -0.31 6.42
CA ASP A 74 -16.15 0.07 7.76
C ASP A 74 -14.69 -0.38 8.01
N ARG A 75 -14.19 -1.30 7.17
CA ARG A 75 -12.83 -1.88 7.21
C ARG A 75 -11.86 -1.25 6.22
N LEU A 76 -12.26 -0.16 5.55
CA LEU A 76 -11.40 0.53 4.61
C LEU A 76 -10.10 0.97 5.31
N SER A 77 -8.99 0.70 4.63
CA SER A 77 -7.66 0.97 5.18
C SER A 77 -7.23 2.40 4.88
N THR A 78 -6.49 2.98 5.81
CA THR A 78 -5.74 4.23 5.62
C THR A 78 -4.31 3.88 5.24
N PHE A 79 -3.76 4.57 4.24
CA PHE A 79 -2.39 4.38 3.82
C PHE A 79 -1.56 5.62 4.11
N ILE A 80 -0.35 5.42 4.60
CA ILE A 80 0.69 6.44 4.72
C ILE A 80 1.81 6.02 3.80
N VAL A 81 2.17 6.89 2.86
CA VAL A 81 3.25 6.68 1.89
C VAL A 81 4.33 7.71 2.13
N ARG A 82 5.58 7.28 2.23
CA ARG A 82 6.73 8.15 2.52
C ARG A 82 7.86 7.89 1.54
N GLY A 83 8.60 8.93 1.18
CA GLY A 83 9.79 8.80 0.36
C GLY A 83 10.47 10.13 0.09
N ASN A 84 11.72 10.08 -0.36
CA ASN A 84 12.53 11.28 -0.64
C ASN A 84 12.27 11.88 -2.04
N ASP A 85 11.62 11.13 -2.94
CA ASP A 85 11.24 11.59 -4.28
C ASP A 85 9.72 11.70 -4.40
N LEU A 86 9.23 12.93 -4.59
CA LEU A 86 7.80 13.22 -4.71
C LEU A 86 7.13 12.49 -5.88
N ASN A 87 7.82 12.31 -7.01
CA ASN A 87 7.26 11.63 -8.17
C ASN A 87 7.10 10.14 -7.91
N GLU A 88 8.06 9.52 -7.21
CA GLU A 88 7.94 8.10 -6.81
C GLU A 88 6.80 7.91 -5.81
N VAL A 89 6.68 8.79 -4.80
CA VAL A 89 5.55 8.78 -3.84
C VAL A 89 4.21 8.96 -4.56
N LYS A 90 4.10 9.93 -5.47
CA LYS A 90 2.87 10.17 -6.25
C LYS A 90 2.53 9.01 -7.17
N LYS A 91 3.53 8.38 -7.78
CA LYS A 91 3.34 7.20 -8.63
C LYS A 91 2.81 6.01 -7.83
N MET A 92 3.29 5.83 -6.59
CA MET A 92 2.81 4.79 -5.68
C MET A 92 1.33 4.97 -5.32
N VAL A 93 0.95 6.21 -5.01
CA VAL A 93 -0.44 6.53 -4.63
C VAL A 93 -1.36 6.47 -5.83
N GLY A 94 -0.97 7.10 -6.96
CA GLY A 94 -1.51 7.03 -8.32
C GLY A 94 -3.01 6.78 -8.53
N VAL A 95 -3.66 7.52 -9.43
CA VAL A 95 -5.04 7.18 -9.84
C VAL A 95 -5.02 5.94 -10.73
N SER A 96 -5.85 4.93 -10.44
CA SER A 96 -5.94 3.70 -11.23
C SER A 96 -7.34 3.44 -11.75
N ALA A 97 -7.65 3.94 -12.94
CA ALA A 97 -8.94 3.72 -13.59
C ALA A 97 -9.32 2.22 -13.78
N LEU A 98 -8.36 1.30 -13.66
CA LEU A 98 -8.56 -0.13 -13.93
C LEU A 98 -8.76 -1.01 -12.68
N SER A 99 -8.30 -0.56 -11.50
CA SER A 99 -8.29 -1.44 -10.30
C SER A 99 -8.91 -0.83 -9.05
N SER A 100 -9.10 0.48 -9.01
CA SER A 100 -9.90 1.15 -7.97
C SER A 100 -10.34 2.52 -8.47
N PRO A 101 -11.63 2.88 -8.30
CA PRO A 101 -12.14 4.16 -8.77
C PRO A 101 -11.43 5.37 -8.14
N TYR A 102 -10.77 5.21 -6.98
CA TYR A 102 -10.07 6.30 -6.30
C TYR A 102 -8.57 6.34 -6.61
N ASN A 103 -7.80 5.39 -6.09
CA ASN A 103 -6.34 5.33 -6.28
C ASN A 103 -5.81 3.90 -6.16
N LEU A 104 -4.52 3.68 -6.43
CA LEU A 104 -3.91 2.34 -6.49
C LEU A 104 -3.95 1.58 -5.16
N LEU A 105 -4.00 2.29 -4.03
CA LEU A 105 -3.87 1.72 -2.69
C LEU A 105 -5.24 1.43 -2.06
N VAL A 106 -6.13 2.42 -2.05
CA VAL A 106 -7.46 2.30 -1.46
C VAL A 106 -8.39 1.64 -2.47
N LYS A 107 -8.76 0.39 -2.20
CA LYS A 107 -9.72 -0.36 -3.00
C LYS A 107 -11.10 -0.24 -2.39
N LEU A 108 -12.00 0.45 -3.09
CA LEU A 108 -13.39 0.54 -2.68
C LEU A 108 -14.11 -0.81 -2.90
N PRO A 109 -14.78 -1.36 -1.88
CA PRO A 109 -15.53 -2.60 -2.04
C PRO A 109 -16.73 -2.39 -2.97
N ASN A 110 -17.11 -3.43 -3.72
CA ASN A 110 -18.28 -3.39 -4.61
C ASN A 110 -18.30 -2.16 -5.54
N ALA A 111 -17.23 -1.92 -6.30
CA ALA A 111 -17.10 -0.76 -7.19
C ALA A 111 -18.25 -0.65 -8.21
N GLU A 112 -18.85 -1.75 -8.64
CA GLU A 112 -20.02 -1.77 -9.53
C GLU A 112 -21.29 -1.18 -8.89
N GLY A 113 -21.36 -1.18 -7.55
CA GLY A 113 -22.47 -0.60 -6.79
C GLY A 113 -22.31 0.89 -6.48
N ILE A 114 -21.27 1.55 -6.99
CA ILE A 114 -21.08 2.99 -6.83
C ILE A 114 -22.01 3.73 -7.80
N MET A 115 -22.94 4.51 -7.24
CA MET A 115 -23.89 5.33 -7.99
C MET A 115 -23.28 6.69 -8.35
N HIS A 116 -22.53 7.29 -7.42
CA HIS A 116 -21.84 8.56 -7.61
C HIS A 116 -20.38 8.47 -7.18
N PHE A 117 -19.50 9.06 -8.00
CA PHE A 117 -18.07 9.18 -7.74
C PHE A 117 -17.60 10.56 -8.22
N ASP A 118 -17.93 11.58 -7.44
CA ASP A 118 -17.80 12.97 -7.86
C ASP A 118 -16.70 13.68 -7.08
N GLN A 119 -16.24 14.83 -7.59
CA GLN A 119 -15.36 15.68 -6.82
C GLN A 119 -16.11 16.18 -5.58
N LEU A 120 -15.48 16.10 -4.40
CA LEU A 120 -16.07 16.64 -3.18
C LEU A 120 -16.31 18.16 -3.35
N PRO A 121 -17.49 18.69 -3.01
CA PRO A 121 -17.79 20.12 -3.15
C PRO A 121 -16.80 21.02 -2.40
N GLU A 122 -16.48 22.20 -2.95
CA GLU A 122 -15.49 23.12 -2.36
C GLU A 122 -15.83 23.55 -0.92
N SER A 123 -17.12 23.65 -0.58
CA SER A 123 -17.56 23.93 0.79
C SER A 123 -17.22 22.80 1.76
N ALA A 124 -17.27 21.55 1.30
CA ALA A 124 -16.94 20.36 2.06
C ALA A 124 -15.41 20.14 2.13
N THR A 125 -14.66 20.40 1.06
CA THR A 125 -13.18 20.28 1.07
C THR A 125 -12.55 21.17 2.13
N LYS A 126 -13.13 22.35 2.42
CA LYS A 126 -12.70 23.24 3.51
C LYS A 126 -12.71 22.57 4.88
N LYS A 127 -13.59 21.59 5.12
CA LYS A 127 -13.61 20.84 6.39
C LYS A 127 -12.42 19.91 6.53
N LEU A 128 -11.90 19.38 5.41
CA LEU A 128 -10.73 18.49 5.35
C LEU A 128 -9.40 19.23 5.34
N ALA A 129 -9.41 20.57 5.28
CA ALA A 129 -8.20 21.38 5.31
C ALA A 129 -7.49 21.23 6.66
N MET A 130 -6.17 21.04 6.59
CA MET A 130 -5.27 20.92 7.74
C MET A 130 -4.04 21.80 7.49
N PRO A 131 -3.64 22.68 8.43
CA PRO A 131 -2.47 23.54 8.24
C PRO A 131 -1.20 22.74 7.93
N GLY A 132 -0.44 23.19 6.92
CA GLY A 132 0.80 22.52 6.50
C GLY A 132 0.59 21.30 5.60
N TRP A 133 -0.65 20.85 5.38
CA TRP A 133 -1.01 19.77 4.47
C TRP A 133 -1.74 20.31 3.23
N VAL A 134 -1.47 19.72 2.08
CA VAL A 134 -2.14 20.01 0.81
C VAL A 134 -3.15 18.89 0.54
N LEU A 135 -4.43 19.25 0.39
CA LEU A 135 -5.47 18.30 -0.05
C LEU A 135 -5.34 18.12 -1.57
N MET A 136 -4.85 16.96 -2.00
CA MET A 136 -4.53 16.66 -3.41
C MET A 136 -5.73 16.16 -4.20
N ASP A 137 -6.55 15.32 -3.59
CA ASP A 137 -7.82 14.88 -4.15
C ASP A 137 -8.83 14.60 -3.04
N ALA A 138 -10.11 14.82 -3.34
CA ALA A 138 -11.22 14.47 -2.47
C ALA A 138 -12.44 14.09 -3.32
N ARG A 139 -13.00 12.91 -3.05
CA ARG A 139 -14.15 12.36 -3.78
C ARG A 139 -15.31 12.12 -2.82
N ASP A 140 -16.50 12.50 -3.27
CA ASP A 140 -17.75 12.06 -2.69
C ASP A 140 -18.16 10.75 -3.37
N VAL A 141 -18.38 9.71 -2.58
CA VAL A 141 -18.68 8.37 -3.07
C VAL A 141 -20.00 7.90 -2.47
N VAL A 142 -20.98 7.64 -3.31
CA VAL A 142 -22.30 7.18 -2.89
C VAL A 142 -22.60 5.84 -3.54
N TYR A 143 -22.92 4.85 -2.71
CA TYR A 143 -23.35 3.52 -3.16
C TYR A 143 -24.86 3.48 -3.37
N GLU A 144 -25.31 2.63 -4.28
CA GLU A 144 -26.72 2.30 -4.42
C GLU A 144 -27.18 1.39 -3.27
N ARG A 145 -28.39 1.65 -2.72
CA ARG A 145 -29.01 0.75 -1.73
C ARG A 145 -29.89 -0.31 -2.38
N GLN A 146 -30.19 -1.38 -1.65
CA GLN A 146 -31.18 -2.37 -2.10
C GLN A 146 -32.55 -1.70 -2.36
N GLY A 147 -33.13 -1.99 -3.52
CA GLY A 147 -34.38 -1.38 -3.97
C GLY A 147 -34.21 -0.04 -4.71
N GLY A 148 -32.97 0.40 -4.93
CA GLY A 148 -32.63 1.56 -5.74
C GLY A 148 -32.50 2.87 -4.97
N GLY A 149 -31.81 3.82 -5.61
CA GLY A 149 -31.51 5.14 -5.09
C GLY A 149 -30.27 5.21 -4.19
N GLU A 150 -30.01 6.40 -3.65
CA GLU A 150 -28.85 6.67 -2.80
C GLU A 150 -28.86 5.81 -1.53
N GLY A 151 -27.73 5.17 -1.27
CA GLY A 151 -27.43 4.39 -0.10
C GLY A 151 -26.32 5.02 0.73
N PHE A 152 -25.36 4.20 1.16
CA PHE A 152 -24.26 4.64 2.01
C PHE A 152 -23.32 5.60 1.25
N GLY A 153 -22.93 6.68 1.90
CA GLY A 153 -22.00 7.69 1.37
C GLY A 153 -20.73 7.78 2.20
N LEU A 154 -19.61 8.00 1.54
CA LEU A 154 -18.31 8.21 2.17
C LEU A 154 -17.47 9.21 1.39
N VAL A 155 -16.46 9.76 2.05
CA VAL A 155 -15.51 10.68 1.44
C VAL A 155 -14.13 10.06 1.42
N CYS A 156 -13.57 9.97 0.22
CA CYS A 156 -12.19 9.60 -0.01
C CYS A 156 -11.33 10.85 -0.10
N SER A 157 -10.20 10.90 0.60
CA SER A 157 -9.30 12.07 0.59
C SER A 157 -7.84 11.67 0.60
N THR A 158 -7.02 12.46 -0.10
CA THR A 158 -5.56 12.29 -0.19
C THR A 158 -4.89 13.60 0.17
N HIS A 159 -4.05 13.56 1.20
CA HIS A 159 -3.33 14.69 1.76
C HIS A 159 -1.83 14.49 1.55
N GLU A 160 -1.14 15.54 1.13
CA GLU A 160 0.30 15.56 0.88
C GLU A 160 0.98 16.59 1.77
N LYS A 161 2.18 16.26 2.25
CA LYS A 161 3.05 17.21 2.94
C LYS A 161 4.52 16.93 2.63
N ALA A 162 5.29 18.00 2.50
CA ALA A 162 6.75 17.93 2.53
C ALA A 162 7.25 18.11 3.97
N THR A 163 8.10 17.20 4.42
CA THR A 163 8.68 17.13 5.76
C THR A 163 10.20 17.09 5.65
N GLY A 164 10.83 18.26 5.58
CA GLY A 164 12.28 18.35 5.38
C GLY A 164 12.70 17.80 4.01
N SER A 165 13.40 16.67 3.99
CA SER A 165 13.82 15.95 2.78
C SER A 165 12.84 14.90 2.28
N GLU A 166 11.78 14.63 3.04
CA GLU A 166 10.78 13.59 2.74
C GLU A 166 9.45 14.19 2.28
N TYR A 167 8.71 13.39 1.53
CA TYR A 167 7.33 13.63 1.15
C TYR A 167 6.46 12.56 1.78
N VAL A 168 5.39 12.99 2.44
CA VAL A 168 4.41 12.11 3.07
C VAL A 168 3.06 12.31 2.39
N VAL A 169 2.42 11.21 2.00
CA VAL A 169 1.05 11.20 1.52
C VAL A 169 0.20 10.31 2.41
N VAL A 170 -0.96 10.80 2.83
CA VAL A 170 -1.96 10.05 3.56
C VAL A 170 -3.20 9.92 2.68
N THR A 171 -3.70 8.71 2.49
CA THR A 171 -4.92 8.47 1.71
C THR A 171 -5.87 7.51 2.42
N GLN A 172 -7.15 7.86 2.44
CA GLN A 172 -8.20 7.07 3.10
C GLN A 172 -9.58 7.38 2.55
N CYS A 173 -10.55 6.56 2.93
CA CYS A 173 -11.97 6.71 2.63
C CYS A 173 -12.75 6.44 3.93
N ASN A 174 -13.52 7.40 4.41
CA ASN A 174 -14.27 7.32 5.68
C ASN A 174 -15.62 8.05 5.60
N GLY A 175 -16.42 7.94 6.65
CA GLY A 175 -17.58 8.82 6.82
C GLY A 175 -17.18 10.31 6.79
N PHE A 176 -18.18 11.17 6.56
CA PHE A 176 -17.99 12.62 6.54
C PHE A 176 -18.65 13.31 7.74
N TYR A 177 -18.65 12.63 8.89
CA TYR A 177 -19.08 13.21 10.16
C TYR A 177 -17.93 13.97 10.83
N GLU A 178 -18.26 14.89 11.74
CA GLU A 178 -17.24 15.70 12.43
C GLU A 178 -16.21 14.84 13.19
N GLU A 179 -16.63 13.68 13.69
CA GLU A 179 -15.72 12.72 14.32
C GLU A 179 -14.74 12.06 13.35
N ASP A 180 -15.16 11.71 12.13
CA ASP A 180 -14.26 11.16 11.09
C ASP A 180 -13.23 12.20 10.65
N ILE A 181 -13.69 13.44 10.48
CA ILE A 181 -12.84 14.57 10.10
C ILE A 181 -11.83 14.87 11.21
N ALA A 182 -12.25 14.83 12.48
CA ALA A 182 -11.35 14.99 13.62
C ALA A 182 -10.31 13.86 13.67
N ARG A 183 -10.71 12.60 13.51
CA ARG A 183 -9.78 11.44 13.47
C ARG A 183 -8.71 11.61 12.39
N LEU A 184 -9.11 12.02 11.18
CA LEU A 184 -8.18 12.33 10.10
C LEU A 184 -7.19 13.43 10.52
N LYS A 185 -7.68 14.55 11.05
CA LYS A 185 -6.82 15.68 11.45
C LYS A 185 -5.86 15.30 12.56
N ASP A 186 -6.31 14.51 13.53
CA ASP A 186 -5.46 13.98 14.59
C ASP A 186 -4.36 13.10 13.99
N LEU A 187 -4.65 12.30 12.96
CA LEU A 187 -3.66 11.42 12.31
C LEU A 187 -2.60 12.27 11.59
N LEU A 188 -3.04 13.27 10.83
CA LEU A 188 -2.15 14.22 10.17
C LEU A 188 -1.29 14.99 11.19
N GLY A 189 -1.87 15.38 12.33
CA GLY A 189 -1.16 16.04 13.42
C GLY A 189 -0.11 15.17 14.10
N VAL A 190 -0.40 13.88 14.29
CA VAL A 190 0.56 12.90 14.84
C VAL A 190 1.77 12.75 13.91
N ILE A 191 1.53 12.63 12.60
CA ILE A 191 2.60 12.54 11.59
C ILE A 191 3.47 13.80 11.65
N ASP A 192 2.86 14.97 11.79
CA ASP A 192 3.59 16.25 11.90
C ASP A 192 4.50 16.33 13.12
N ALA A 193 4.05 15.81 14.26
CA ALA A 193 4.84 15.80 15.49
C ALA A 193 6.07 14.89 15.38
N HIS A 194 5.98 13.81 14.60
CA HIS A 194 7.10 12.89 14.35
C HIS A 194 8.15 13.49 13.42
N SER A 195 7.72 14.21 12.38
CA SER A 195 8.64 14.84 11.42
C SER A 195 9.39 16.07 11.97
N ALA A 196 9.02 16.56 13.16
CA ALA A 196 9.65 17.72 13.80
C ALA A 196 10.77 17.35 14.80
N GLN A 197 11.00 16.06 15.05
CA GLN A 197 12.09 15.54 15.89
C GLN A 197 13.30 15.16 15.03
#